data_AF-A0A1S3U9D5-F1
#
_entry.id   AF-A0A1S3U9D5-F1
#
_cell.length_a   1.000
_cell.length_b   1.000
_cell.length_c   1.000
_cell.angle_alpha   90.00
_cell.angle_beta   90.00
_cell.angle_gamma   90.00
#
_symmetry.space_group_name_H-M   'P 1'
#
loop_
_entity.id
_entity.type
_entity.pdbx_description
1 polymer ?
#
loop_
_entity_poly.entity_id
_entity_poly.type
_entity_poly.pdbx_seq_one_letter_code
_entity_poly.pdbx_strand_id
1 'polypeptide(L)'
;MEGLASLKAPFQATSFLSSRPKTWDLPTQLNFYKRNSFSTFSVRAQVESTDGSAAVSSSGESVTEALKIKEWEVGMLENEVASGQGIRIRRRPPSGPPLHYVGPFQFRLQNEGNTPRNILEEIVWNKDKEVSQLKERKPLSVLKKALENAPPARDFIGALRAANERTGLPGLIAEVKKASPSRGILRENFDPVEIAKSYEKGGAACLSVLTDEKYFKGSFENLEAIRKAGVKCPLLCKEFIVDAWQLYYARTKGADAVLLIAAVLPDLDIKYMIKICKILGLTALVEVHDEREFDRVLAIEGIELIGINNRNLETFELDISITKKLLEGERGKIIRERDIIMVGESGLFTPEDIAYVQEAGVRAILVGESIVKQSDPGKGISNLFGKDISI
;
A
#
# COMPACT_ATOMS: atom_id res chain seq x y z
N MET A 1 76.72 21.97 3.36
CA MET A 1 76.84 20.65 4.02
C MET A 1 75.84 19.75 3.32
N GLU A 2 76.28 19.15 2.20
CA GLU A 2 76.56 17.69 2.07
C GLU A 2 75.24 16.91 2.11
N GLY A 3 74.68 16.41 1.01
CA GLY A 3 75.20 15.33 0.14
C GLY A 3 74.49 14.02 0.55
N LEU A 4 74.03 13.08 -0.28
CA LEU A 4 74.21 12.77 -1.69
C LEU A 4 73.10 11.78 -2.17
N ALA A 5 72.80 11.85 -3.47
CA ALA A 5 72.52 10.77 -4.46
C ALA A 5 71.41 9.71 -4.21
N SER A 6 70.37 9.53 -5.03
CA SER A 6 70.27 9.23 -6.49
C SER A 6 70.51 7.75 -6.85
N LEU A 7 69.53 7.10 -7.51
CA LEU A 7 69.60 6.63 -8.91
C LEU A 7 68.46 5.65 -9.32
N LYS A 8 67.73 6.07 -10.37
CA LYS A 8 67.32 5.33 -11.60
C LYS A 8 66.35 4.12 -11.58
N ALA A 9 65.26 4.31 -12.34
CA ALA A 9 64.44 3.32 -13.06
C ALA A 9 65.20 2.73 -14.31
N PRO A 10 64.62 2.04 -15.35
CA PRO A 10 63.21 1.67 -15.65
C PRO A 10 62.99 0.32 -16.44
N PHE A 11 61.76 0.10 -16.93
CA PHE A 11 61.29 -0.76 -18.07
C PHE A 11 61.23 -2.30 -17.97
N GLN A 12 60.05 -2.88 -18.24
CA GLN A 12 59.72 -3.49 -19.54
C GLN A 12 58.22 -3.88 -19.68
N ALA A 13 57.72 -3.74 -20.91
CA ALA A 13 56.41 -4.18 -21.38
C ALA A 13 56.62 -5.25 -22.48
N THR A 14 55.72 -6.24 -22.56
CA THR A 14 55.29 -7.05 -23.73
C THR A 14 54.10 -7.90 -23.22
N SER A 15 52.88 -7.99 -23.76
CA SER A 15 52.29 -8.07 -25.10
C SER A 15 52.10 -9.51 -25.63
N PHE A 16 50.82 -9.83 -25.88
CA PHE A 16 50.26 -10.76 -26.88
C PHE A 16 49.92 -12.23 -26.55
N LEU A 17 48.79 -12.63 -27.19
CA LEU A 17 48.26 -13.96 -27.56
C LEU A 17 47.29 -14.60 -26.54
N SER A 18 45.97 -14.46 -26.75
CA SER A 18 45.09 -15.25 -27.64
C SER A 18 44.81 -16.67 -27.15
N SER A 19 43.56 -16.94 -26.76
CA SER A 19 42.82 -18.18 -27.10
C SER A 19 41.46 -18.26 -26.38
N ARG A 20 40.38 -17.97 -27.12
CA ARG A 20 39.21 -18.87 -27.13
C ARG A 20 39.59 -20.04 -28.06
N PRO A 21 39.16 -21.30 -27.87
CA PRO A 21 37.74 -21.68 -27.92
C PRO A 21 37.34 -22.92 -27.07
N LYS A 22 36.04 -23.13 -26.83
CA LYS A 22 35.27 -24.26 -27.39
C LYS A 22 33.89 -24.39 -26.72
N THR A 23 32.90 -24.13 -27.55
CA THR A 23 31.55 -24.72 -27.60
C THR A 23 31.54 -26.22 -27.31
N TRP A 24 30.59 -26.69 -26.51
CA TRP A 24 30.07 -28.05 -26.59
C TRP A 24 28.54 -28.02 -26.66
N ASP A 25 28.07 -28.80 -27.62
CA ASP A 25 26.75 -28.87 -28.20
C ASP A 25 25.66 -29.45 -27.28
N LEU A 26 24.42 -29.11 -27.65
CA LEU A 26 23.16 -29.77 -27.27
C LEU A 26 23.21 -31.30 -27.53
N PRO A 27 22.31 -32.03 -26.85
CA PRO A 27 21.35 -32.79 -27.65
C PRO A 27 19.89 -32.56 -27.23
N THR A 28 19.11 -32.13 -28.23
CA THR A 28 17.87 -32.74 -28.72
C THR A 28 16.79 -33.21 -27.72
N GLN A 29 15.65 -32.51 -27.83
CA GLN A 29 14.27 -33.02 -27.90
C GLN A 29 13.78 -34.03 -26.86
N LEU A 30 12.82 -33.57 -26.04
CA LEU A 30 11.60 -34.34 -25.83
C LEU A 30 10.38 -33.44 -25.92
N ASN A 31 9.64 -33.61 -27.01
CA ASN A 31 8.25 -33.24 -27.15
C ASN A 31 7.41 -33.95 -26.07
N PHE A 32 6.71 -33.19 -25.25
CA PHE A 32 5.44 -33.64 -24.67
C PHE A 32 4.38 -32.58 -24.90
N TYR A 33 3.72 -32.71 -26.05
CA TYR A 33 2.34 -32.29 -26.22
C TYR A 33 1.50 -33.00 -25.15
N LYS A 34 1.03 -32.27 -24.13
CA LYS A 34 -0.22 -32.62 -23.45
C LYS A 34 -1.21 -31.47 -23.64
N ARG A 35 -1.97 -31.61 -24.73
CA ARG A 35 -3.32 -31.07 -24.88
C ARG A 35 -4.12 -31.52 -23.66
N ASN A 36 -4.45 -30.61 -22.75
CA ASN A 36 -5.65 -30.80 -21.94
C ASN A 36 -6.82 -30.35 -22.81
N SER A 37 -7.47 -31.34 -23.42
CA SER A 37 -8.78 -31.21 -24.04
C SER A 37 -9.76 -30.74 -22.96
N PHE A 38 -10.20 -29.49 -23.05
CA PHE A 38 -11.47 -29.13 -22.45
C PHE A 38 -12.56 -29.90 -23.19
N SER A 39 -13.18 -30.86 -22.50
CA SER A 39 -14.39 -31.52 -22.95
C SER A 39 -15.48 -30.46 -23.06
N THR A 40 -15.78 -30.06 -24.28
CA THR A 40 -17.02 -29.38 -24.63
C THR A 40 -18.19 -30.31 -24.30
N PHE A 41 -18.84 -30.09 -23.17
CA PHE A 41 -20.17 -30.66 -22.94
C PHE A 41 -21.16 -29.89 -23.83
N SER A 42 -21.43 -30.46 -25.00
CA SER A 42 -22.56 -30.10 -25.84
C SER A 42 -23.83 -30.67 -25.20
N VAL A 43 -24.60 -29.84 -24.50
CA VAL A 43 -25.97 -30.21 -24.11
C VAL A 43 -26.85 -30.09 -25.36
N ARG A 44 -27.20 -31.24 -25.91
CA ARG A 44 -28.16 -31.42 -26.99
C ARG A 44 -29.56 -31.16 -26.41
N ALA A 45 -30.18 -30.04 -26.78
CA ALA A 45 -31.59 -29.82 -26.47
C ALA A 45 -32.44 -30.73 -27.39
N GLN A 46 -33.02 -31.79 -26.83
CA GLN A 46 -34.19 -32.42 -27.43
C GLN A 46 -35.40 -31.55 -27.09
N VAL A 47 -36.06 -31.04 -28.14
CA VAL A 47 -37.36 -30.40 -28.04
C VAL A 47 -38.40 -31.52 -28.05
N GLU A 48 -38.97 -31.81 -26.88
CA GLU A 48 -40.26 -32.49 -26.76
C GLU A 48 -41.29 -31.46 -26.31
N SER A 49 -42.28 -31.26 -27.17
CA SER A 49 -43.39 -30.35 -27.00
C SER A 49 -44.50 -31.01 -26.19
N THR A 50 -44.82 -30.44 -25.03
CA THR A 50 -46.16 -30.54 -24.43
C THR A 50 -46.48 -29.26 -23.67
N ASP A 51 -47.59 -28.65 -24.05
CA ASP A 51 -48.18 -27.42 -23.53
C ASP A 51 -48.46 -27.48 -22.01
N GLY A 52 -48.27 -26.35 -21.31
CA GLY A 52 -48.86 -26.15 -19.99
C GLY A 52 -48.18 -25.13 -19.08
N SER A 53 -48.78 -23.93 -19.04
CA SER A 53 -48.78 -22.91 -17.97
C SER A 53 -47.47 -22.26 -17.49
N ALA A 54 -47.53 -20.92 -17.45
CA ALA A 54 -46.47 -20.03 -17.01
C ALA A 54 -46.14 -20.21 -15.50
N ALA A 55 -44.91 -20.63 -15.21
CA ALA A 55 -44.25 -20.42 -13.93
C ALA A 55 -43.08 -19.46 -14.14
N VAL A 56 -43.19 -18.26 -13.56
CA VAL A 56 -42.07 -17.30 -13.50
C VAL A 56 -41.00 -17.89 -12.58
N SER A 57 -39.78 -17.95 -13.10
CA SER A 57 -38.63 -18.67 -12.59
C SER A 57 -38.14 -18.25 -11.19
N SER A 58 -37.98 -19.21 -10.28
CA SER A 58 -37.25 -19.12 -9.00
C SER A 58 -35.73 -19.38 -9.13
N SER A 59 -35.22 -19.51 -10.35
CA SER A 59 -33.83 -19.93 -10.62
C SER A 59 -32.77 -18.83 -10.45
N GLY A 60 -33.17 -17.55 -10.33
CA GLY A 60 -32.26 -16.43 -10.14
C GLY A 60 -31.75 -16.31 -8.70
N GLU A 61 -32.62 -16.53 -7.71
CA GLU A 61 -32.29 -16.42 -6.29
C GLU A 61 -31.34 -17.53 -5.84
N SER A 62 -31.54 -18.77 -6.31
CA SER A 62 -30.71 -19.91 -5.92
C SER A 62 -29.25 -19.79 -6.38
N VAL A 63 -29.02 -19.18 -7.55
CA VAL A 63 -27.66 -18.94 -8.08
C VAL A 63 -26.97 -17.83 -7.30
N THR A 64 -27.68 -16.76 -6.94
CA THR A 64 -27.12 -15.68 -6.11
C THR A 64 -26.79 -16.15 -4.69
N GLU A 65 -27.61 -17.04 -4.12
CA GLU A 65 -27.36 -17.65 -2.82
C GLU A 65 -26.09 -18.52 -2.85
N ALA A 66 -25.95 -19.36 -3.89
CA ALA A 66 -24.78 -20.21 -4.07
C ALA A 66 -23.47 -19.42 -4.27
N LEU A 67 -23.51 -18.30 -4.99
CA LEU A 67 -22.36 -17.42 -5.16
C LEU A 67 -21.93 -16.77 -3.84
N LYS A 68 -22.88 -16.29 -3.03
CA LYS A 68 -22.61 -15.73 -1.69
C LYS A 68 -21.97 -16.76 -0.76
N ILE A 69 -22.42 -18.01 -0.80
CA ILE A 69 -21.84 -19.10 0.01
C ILE A 69 -20.38 -19.33 -0.39
N LYS A 70 -20.10 -19.39 -1.69
CA LYS A 70 -18.74 -19.61 -2.18
C LYS A 70 -17.79 -18.45 -1.87
N GLU A 71 -18.26 -17.21 -1.98
CA GLU A 71 -17.50 -16.03 -1.56
C GLU A 71 -17.21 -16.02 -0.05
N TRP A 72 -18.12 -16.55 0.75
CA TRP A 72 -17.93 -16.71 2.19
C TRP A 72 -16.90 -17.80 2.53
N GLU A 73 -16.96 -18.97 1.88
CA GLU A 73 -15.98 -20.05 2.06
C GLU A 73 -14.55 -19.59 1.72
N VAL A 74 -14.38 -18.83 0.63
CA VAL A 74 -13.08 -18.25 0.27
C VAL A 74 -12.61 -17.27 1.34
N GLY A 75 -13.49 -16.40 1.85
CA GLY A 75 -13.14 -15.46 2.92
C GLY A 75 -12.77 -16.15 4.25
N MET A 76 -13.34 -17.32 4.55
CA MET A 76 -12.94 -18.12 5.71
C MET A 76 -11.51 -18.65 5.57
N LEU A 77 -11.17 -19.20 4.40
CA LEU A 77 -9.82 -19.69 4.12
C LEU A 77 -8.78 -18.55 4.21
N GLU A 78 -9.12 -17.37 3.71
CA GLU A 78 -8.28 -16.17 3.83
C GLU A 78 -8.04 -15.77 5.31
N ASN A 79 -9.08 -15.85 6.15
CA ASN A 79 -8.95 -15.57 7.59
C ASN A 79 -8.08 -16.60 8.33
N GLU A 80 -8.10 -17.87 7.93
CA GLU A 80 -7.23 -18.90 8.51
C GLU A 80 -5.76 -18.67 8.16
N VAL A 81 -5.47 -18.36 6.88
CA VAL A 81 -4.11 -18.00 6.42
C VAL A 81 -3.61 -16.77 7.16
N ALA A 82 -4.45 -15.74 7.26
CA ALA A 82 -4.16 -14.52 8.02
C ALA A 82 -3.83 -14.83 9.49
N SER A 83 -4.64 -15.68 10.14
CA SER A 83 -4.43 -16.08 11.53
C SER A 83 -3.12 -16.84 11.73
N GLY A 84 -2.76 -17.74 10.81
CA GLY A 84 -1.45 -18.42 10.81
C GLY A 84 -0.27 -17.45 10.69
N GLN A 85 -0.45 -16.35 9.97
CA GLN A 85 0.51 -15.25 9.85
C GLN A 85 0.47 -14.28 11.04
N GLY A 86 -0.49 -14.43 11.96
CA GLY A 86 -0.63 -13.58 13.15
C GLY A 86 -1.39 -12.30 12.91
N ILE A 87 -1.96 -12.14 11.73
CA ILE A 87 -2.87 -11.04 11.44
C ILE A 87 -4.08 -11.22 12.33
N ARG A 88 -4.25 -10.27 13.25
CA ARG A 88 -5.40 -10.26 14.14
C ARG A 88 -6.59 -9.59 13.48
N ILE A 89 -6.39 -8.63 12.58
CA ILE A 89 -7.48 -7.85 11.99
C ILE A 89 -8.27 -8.71 11.01
N ARG A 90 -9.52 -8.99 11.35
CA ARG A 90 -10.43 -9.74 10.48
C ARG A 90 -10.97 -8.80 9.42
N ARG A 91 -11.00 -9.24 8.17
CA ARG A 91 -11.57 -8.43 7.08
C ARG A 91 -13.09 -8.55 6.97
N ARG A 92 -13.65 -9.62 7.55
CA ARG A 92 -15.08 -9.95 7.55
C ARG A 92 -15.52 -10.56 8.89
N PRO A 93 -16.83 -10.53 9.20
CA PRO A 93 -17.37 -11.23 10.37
C PRO A 93 -17.10 -12.75 10.29
N PRO A 94 -16.73 -13.44 11.39
CA PRO A 94 -16.44 -14.87 11.40
C PRO A 94 -17.68 -15.77 11.31
N SER A 95 -18.82 -15.32 11.85
CA SER A 95 -20.04 -16.13 11.88
C SER A 95 -21.02 -15.71 10.80
N GLY A 96 -20.92 -16.40 9.65
CA GLY A 96 -21.97 -16.62 8.64
C GLY A 96 -22.48 -15.42 7.80
N PRO A 97 -23.10 -15.67 6.63
CA PRO A 97 -23.86 -14.66 5.90
C PRO A 97 -25.05 -14.14 6.74
N PRO A 98 -25.54 -12.90 6.52
CA PRO A 98 -26.77 -12.47 7.17
C PRO A 98 -28.00 -13.10 6.50
N LEU A 99 -28.91 -13.59 7.36
CA LEU A 99 -30.29 -14.05 7.13
C LEU A 99 -30.46 -15.48 6.56
N HIS A 100 -30.59 -16.46 7.46
CA HIS A 100 -31.39 -17.63 7.12
C HIS A 100 -32.87 -17.23 7.11
N TYR A 101 -33.49 -17.32 5.93
CA TYR A 101 -34.94 -17.24 5.80
C TYR A 101 -35.57 -18.46 6.48
N VAL A 102 -36.20 -18.26 7.63
CA VAL A 102 -36.94 -19.30 8.36
C VAL A 102 -38.45 -19.08 8.24
N GLY A 103 -38.92 -18.83 7.01
CA GLY A 103 -40.31 -18.47 6.74
C GLY A 103 -40.58 -16.98 7.02
N PRO A 104 -41.69 -16.60 7.67
CA PRO A 104 -42.03 -15.18 7.88
C PRO A 104 -41.13 -14.46 8.90
N PHE A 105 -40.16 -15.16 9.50
CA PHE A 105 -39.26 -14.63 10.51
C PHE A 105 -37.81 -14.62 10.01
N GLN A 106 -37.07 -13.64 10.51
CA GLN A 106 -35.63 -13.48 10.30
C GLN A 106 -34.95 -13.66 11.66
N PHE A 107 -34.08 -14.66 11.80
CA PHE A 107 -33.31 -14.86 13.03
C PHE A 107 -31.90 -14.27 12.87
N ARG A 108 -31.51 -13.41 13.80
CA ARG A 108 -30.14 -12.85 13.90
C ARG A 108 -29.56 -13.32 15.22
N LEU A 109 -28.68 -14.33 15.19
CA LEU A 109 -27.85 -14.63 16.35
C LEU A 109 -26.82 -13.50 16.47
N GLN A 110 -26.99 -12.62 17.45
CA GLN A 110 -25.93 -11.71 17.86
C GLN A 110 -24.86 -12.54 18.56
N ASN A 111 -23.89 -13.04 17.79
CA ASN A 111 -22.67 -13.61 18.36
C ASN A 111 -21.71 -12.45 18.66
N GLU A 112 -21.12 -12.43 19.86
CA GLU A 112 -20.03 -11.50 20.22
C GLU A 112 -18.85 -11.58 19.23
N GLY A 113 -18.69 -12.72 18.54
CA GLY A 113 -17.72 -12.88 17.46
C GLY A 113 -17.98 -12.02 16.22
N ASN A 114 -19.20 -11.51 16.00
CA ASN A 114 -19.62 -10.78 14.79
C ASN A 114 -19.60 -9.25 14.94
N THR A 115 -18.95 -8.72 15.97
CA THR A 115 -18.66 -7.29 16.09
C THR A 115 -17.17 -7.03 15.86
N PRO A 116 -16.80 -5.88 15.27
CA PRO A 116 -15.40 -5.48 15.19
C PRO A 116 -14.81 -5.31 16.59
N ARG A 117 -13.59 -5.83 16.80
CA ARG A 117 -12.92 -5.78 18.12
C ARG A 117 -12.16 -4.48 18.36
N ASN A 118 -11.75 -3.80 17.28
CA ASN A 118 -11.07 -2.51 17.33
C ASN A 118 -11.50 -1.65 16.13
N ILE A 119 -11.11 -0.38 16.15
CA ILE A 119 -11.47 0.58 15.12
C ILE A 119 -10.96 0.18 13.74
N LEU A 120 -9.76 -0.41 13.65
CA LEU A 120 -9.18 -0.80 12.37
C LEU A 120 -10.02 -1.91 11.73
N GLU A 121 -10.44 -2.90 12.52
CA GLU A 121 -11.32 -3.97 12.08
C GLU A 121 -12.67 -3.41 11.59
N GLU A 122 -13.23 -2.41 12.29
CA GLU A 122 -14.48 -1.75 11.88
C GLU A 122 -14.31 -1.00 10.55
N ILE A 123 -13.20 -0.27 10.38
CA ILE A 123 -12.86 0.44 9.15
C ILE A 123 -12.77 -0.55 7.98
N VAL A 124 -12.00 -1.63 8.16
CA VAL A 124 -11.77 -2.65 7.12
C VAL A 124 -13.07 -3.33 6.72
N TRP A 125 -13.97 -3.66 7.66
CA TRP A 125 -15.26 -4.27 7.33
C TRP A 125 -16.16 -3.33 6.53
N ASN A 126 -16.16 -2.04 6.86
CA ASN A 126 -16.91 -1.06 6.09
C ASN A 126 -16.29 -0.84 4.71
N LYS A 127 -14.95 -0.87 4.62
CA LYS A 127 -14.23 -0.75 3.35
C LYS A 127 -14.51 -1.90 2.41
N ASP A 128 -14.57 -3.15 2.89
CA ASP A 128 -14.92 -4.32 2.06
C ASP A 128 -16.31 -4.15 1.41
N LYS A 129 -17.28 -3.64 2.15
CA LYS A 129 -18.63 -3.32 1.64
C LYS A 129 -18.60 -2.16 0.63
N GLU A 130 -17.92 -1.09 0.97
CA GLU A 130 -17.78 0.11 0.12
C GLU A 130 -17.13 -0.27 -1.23
N VAL A 131 -16.02 -1.00 -1.19
CA VAL A 131 -15.27 -1.43 -2.37
C VAL A 131 -16.13 -2.36 -3.24
N SER A 132 -16.90 -3.26 -2.65
CA SER A 132 -17.81 -4.12 -3.40
C SER A 132 -18.85 -3.31 -4.19
N GLN A 133 -19.47 -2.31 -3.56
CA GLN A 133 -20.42 -1.41 -4.23
C GLN A 133 -19.76 -0.54 -5.31
N LEU A 134 -18.53 -0.07 -5.07
CA LEU A 134 -17.78 0.71 -6.04
C LEU A 134 -17.35 -0.13 -7.25
N LYS A 135 -16.98 -1.40 -7.05
CA LYS A 135 -16.64 -2.35 -8.11
C LYS A 135 -17.82 -2.63 -9.03
N GLU A 136 -19.03 -2.76 -8.48
CA GLU A 136 -20.26 -2.91 -9.27
C GLU A 136 -20.52 -1.68 -10.13
N ARG A 137 -20.35 -0.48 -9.56
CA ARG A 137 -20.57 0.80 -10.27
C ARG A 137 -19.47 1.11 -11.29
N LYS A 138 -18.23 0.73 -11.00
CA LYS A 138 -17.04 0.99 -11.83
C LYS A 138 -16.23 -0.30 -11.98
N PRO A 139 -16.61 -1.19 -12.91
CA PRO A 139 -15.89 -2.42 -13.14
C PRO A 139 -14.43 -2.18 -13.54
N LEU A 140 -13.57 -3.16 -13.24
CA LEU A 140 -12.12 -3.07 -13.51
C LEU A 140 -11.79 -2.77 -14.98
N SER A 141 -12.60 -3.25 -15.93
CA SER A 141 -12.44 -2.96 -17.36
C SER A 141 -12.53 -1.46 -17.68
N VAL A 142 -13.42 -0.74 -17.01
CA VAL A 142 -13.57 0.71 -17.15
C VAL A 142 -12.32 1.43 -16.63
N LEU A 143 -11.80 1.00 -15.48
CA LEU A 143 -10.59 1.58 -14.90
C LEU A 143 -9.36 1.32 -15.79
N LYS A 144 -9.20 0.09 -16.29
CA LYS A 144 -8.09 -0.24 -17.21
C LYS A 144 -8.11 0.65 -18.47
N LYS A 145 -9.29 0.84 -19.07
CA LYS A 145 -9.45 1.73 -20.22
C LYS A 145 -9.10 3.19 -19.89
N ALA A 146 -9.47 3.67 -18.70
CA ALA A 146 -9.09 5.02 -18.27
C ALA A 146 -7.57 5.18 -18.10
N LEU A 147 -6.85 4.11 -17.75
CA LEU A 147 -5.40 4.12 -17.55
C LEU A 147 -4.59 4.05 -18.84
N GLU A 148 -5.17 3.60 -19.96
CA GLU A 148 -4.48 3.56 -21.26
C GLU A 148 -3.95 4.94 -21.69
N ASN A 149 -4.64 6.02 -21.29
CA ASN A 149 -4.27 7.40 -21.60
C ASN A 149 -3.77 8.18 -20.38
N ALA A 150 -3.53 7.52 -19.24
CA ALA A 150 -3.06 8.19 -18.05
C ALA A 150 -1.56 8.58 -18.20
N PRO A 151 -1.16 9.80 -17.80
CA PRO A 151 0.26 10.17 -17.77
C PRO A 151 1.01 9.23 -16.81
N PRO A 152 2.31 8.95 -17.00
CA PRO A 152 3.07 8.08 -16.11
C PRO A 152 3.01 8.55 -14.65
N ALA A 153 3.08 7.60 -13.72
CA ALA A 153 3.23 7.92 -12.30
C ALA A 153 4.57 8.62 -12.05
N ARG A 154 4.60 9.51 -11.07
CA ARG A 154 5.84 10.19 -10.66
C ARG A 154 6.63 9.31 -9.73
N ASP A 155 7.95 9.48 -9.76
CA ASP A 155 8.86 8.69 -8.94
C ASP A 155 8.80 9.11 -7.47
N PHE A 156 8.01 8.38 -6.69
CA PHE A 156 7.80 8.64 -5.26
C PHE A 156 9.07 8.37 -4.44
N ILE A 157 9.79 7.28 -4.74
CA ILE A 157 11.02 6.91 -4.03
C ILE A 157 12.15 7.88 -4.39
N GLY A 158 12.29 8.21 -5.67
CA GLY A 158 13.28 9.18 -6.15
C GLY A 158 13.10 10.56 -5.51
N ALA A 159 11.85 11.02 -5.35
CA ALA A 159 11.57 12.29 -4.67
C ALA A 159 12.03 12.29 -3.20
N LEU A 160 11.81 11.18 -2.47
CA LEU A 160 12.30 11.03 -1.09
C LEU A 160 13.83 11.03 -1.01
N ARG A 161 14.50 10.29 -1.91
CA ARG A 161 15.97 10.25 -1.97
C ARG A 161 16.54 11.62 -2.29
N ALA A 162 16.02 12.29 -3.31
CA ALA A 162 16.49 13.62 -3.70
C ALA A 162 16.33 14.64 -2.58
N ALA A 163 15.22 14.59 -1.82
CA ALA A 163 15.02 15.45 -0.66
C ALA A 163 16.03 15.15 0.47
N ASN A 164 16.27 13.87 0.74
CA ASN A 164 17.25 13.44 1.73
C ASN A 164 18.68 13.86 1.38
N GLU A 165 19.10 13.64 0.15
CA GLU A 165 20.41 14.03 -0.36
C GLU A 165 20.63 15.55 -0.33
N ARG A 166 19.60 16.32 -0.71
CA ARG A 166 19.67 17.79 -0.73
C ARG A 166 19.80 18.41 0.67
N THR A 167 19.10 17.85 1.66
CA THR A 167 18.94 18.50 2.98
C THR A 167 19.74 17.84 4.11
N GLY A 168 20.21 16.60 3.89
CA GLY A 168 20.78 15.74 4.93
C GLY A 168 19.76 15.29 5.98
N LEU A 169 18.46 15.50 5.75
CA LEU A 169 17.36 15.17 6.67
C LEU A 169 16.40 14.15 6.04
N PRO A 170 15.57 13.45 6.82
CA PRO A 170 14.54 12.58 6.26
C PRO A 170 13.59 13.33 5.30
N GLY A 171 13.30 12.73 4.14
CA GLY A 171 12.34 13.29 3.19
C GLY A 171 10.91 13.35 3.77
N LEU A 172 10.26 14.50 3.69
CA LEU A 172 8.91 14.68 4.24
C LEU A 172 7.82 14.19 3.28
N ILE A 173 6.99 13.26 3.75
CA ILE A 173 5.67 12.95 3.20
C ILE A 173 4.64 13.73 4.01
N ALA A 174 4.20 14.89 3.50
CA ALA A 174 3.27 15.77 4.20
C ALA A 174 1.82 15.29 3.98
N GLU A 175 1.08 15.06 5.08
CA GLU A 175 -0.24 14.47 5.01
C GLU A 175 -1.37 15.53 5.00
N VAL A 176 -2.15 15.51 3.92
CA VAL A 176 -3.36 16.29 3.71
C VAL A 176 -4.54 15.55 4.35
N LYS A 177 -4.91 15.97 5.57
CA LYS A 177 -5.92 15.29 6.41
C LYS A 177 -6.92 16.27 7.02
N LYS A 178 -8.22 16.01 6.86
CA LYS A 178 -9.29 16.83 7.43
C LYS A 178 -9.63 16.45 8.86
N ALA A 179 -9.78 15.15 9.12
CA ALA A 179 -10.17 14.61 10.41
C ALA A 179 -9.44 13.28 10.70
N SER A 180 -9.51 12.82 11.95
CA SER A 180 -9.16 11.45 12.31
C SER A 180 -10.11 10.90 13.38
N PRO A 181 -10.28 9.58 13.48
CA PRO A 181 -11.08 8.96 14.55
C PRO A 181 -10.63 9.37 15.95
N SER A 182 -9.32 9.54 16.14
CA SER A 182 -8.71 9.86 17.44
C SER A 182 -8.79 11.33 17.85
N ARG A 183 -8.92 12.26 16.90
CA ARG A 183 -8.83 13.72 17.16
C ARG A 183 -10.02 14.51 16.65
N GLY A 184 -10.98 13.88 15.96
CA GLY A 184 -12.08 14.58 15.32
C GLY A 184 -11.61 15.45 14.17
N ILE A 185 -12.24 16.61 13.97
CA ILE A 185 -11.88 17.56 12.92
C ILE A 185 -10.58 18.28 13.32
N LEU A 186 -9.56 18.17 12.48
CA LEU A 186 -8.26 18.82 12.68
C LEU A 186 -8.21 20.22 12.06
N ARG A 187 -8.96 20.43 10.97
CA ARG A 187 -9.04 21.71 10.25
C ARG A 187 -10.43 21.90 9.68
N GLU A 188 -11.16 22.88 10.21
CA GLU A 188 -12.53 23.21 9.76
C GLU A 188 -12.53 23.73 8.32
N ASN A 189 -11.70 24.75 8.04
CA ASN A 189 -11.49 25.30 6.71
C ASN A 189 -10.49 24.44 5.93
N PHE A 190 -10.99 23.38 5.31
CA PHE A 190 -10.21 22.39 4.59
C PHE A 190 -10.31 22.59 3.07
N ASP A 191 -9.28 23.24 2.49
CA ASP A 191 -9.03 23.23 1.05
C ASP A 191 -7.83 22.31 0.77
N PRO A 192 -8.04 21.12 0.19
CA PRO A 192 -6.96 20.16 -0.03
C PRO A 192 -5.91 20.68 -1.03
N VAL A 193 -6.31 21.50 -2.00
CA VAL A 193 -5.41 22.02 -3.04
C VAL A 193 -4.49 23.09 -2.45
N GLU A 194 -5.04 24.03 -1.70
CA GLU A 194 -4.24 25.10 -1.08
C GLU A 194 -3.30 24.54 -0.01
N ILE A 195 -3.74 23.55 0.77
CA ILE A 195 -2.87 22.83 1.71
C ILE A 195 -1.73 22.11 0.96
N ALA A 196 -2.04 21.38 -0.11
CA ALA A 196 -1.04 20.66 -0.90
C ALA A 196 0.01 21.60 -1.51
N LYS A 197 -0.39 22.74 -2.08
CA LYS A 197 0.53 23.76 -2.59
C LYS A 197 1.39 24.37 -1.48
N SER A 198 0.81 24.59 -0.29
CA SER A 198 1.55 25.09 0.86
C SER A 198 2.63 24.10 1.31
N TYR A 199 2.31 22.80 1.35
CA TYR A 199 3.29 21.76 1.67
C TYR A 199 4.38 21.64 0.61
N GLU A 200 4.03 21.66 -0.68
CA GLU A 200 5.01 21.67 -1.77
C GLU A 200 5.98 22.85 -1.64
N LYS A 201 5.45 24.07 -1.46
CA LYS A 201 6.27 25.28 -1.24
C LYS A 201 7.12 25.18 0.02
N GLY A 202 6.61 24.51 1.07
CA GLY A 202 7.33 24.27 2.32
C GLY A 202 8.43 23.20 2.23
N GLY A 203 8.64 22.57 1.06
CA GLY A 203 9.70 21.60 0.85
C GLY A 203 9.30 20.14 1.10
N ALA A 204 8.00 19.83 1.15
CA ALA A 204 7.54 18.44 1.19
C ALA A 204 8.04 17.68 -0.05
N ALA A 205 8.63 16.51 0.15
CA ALA A 205 9.12 15.65 -0.93
C ALA A 205 7.95 14.97 -1.66
N CYS A 206 7.01 14.45 -0.86
CA CYS A 206 5.79 13.81 -1.33
C CYS A 206 4.60 14.28 -0.50
N LEU A 207 3.39 14.02 -0.99
CA LEU A 207 2.16 14.26 -0.23
C LEU A 207 1.42 12.94 0.04
N SER A 208 0.88 12.80 1.24
CA SER A 208 -0.08 11.75 1.60
C SER A 208 -1.48 12.35 1.61
N VAL A 209 -2.42 11.78 0.87
CA VAL A 209 -3.80 12.30 0.80
C VAL A 209 -4.75 11.22 1.31
N LEU A 210 -5.48 11.54 2.38
CA LEU A 210 -6.51 10.66 2.92
C LEU A 210 -7.69 10.59 1.96
N THR A 211 -8.05 9.38 1.54
CA THR A 211 -9.18 9.15 0.63
C THR A 211 -10.39 8.51 1.32
N ASP A 212 -10.22 8.01 2.55
CA ASP A 212 -11.33 7.43 3.32
C ASP A 212 -12.33 8.51 3.77
N GLU A 213 -13.56 8.41 3.29
CA GLU A 213 -14.61 9.40 3.54
C GLU A 213 -15.18 9.27 4.97
N LYS A 214 -15.48 8.05 5.41
CA LYS A 214 -16.26 7.81 6.62
C LYS A 214 -15.52 8.20 7.89
N TYR A 215 -14.24 7.87 8.01
CA TYR A 215 -13.46 8.01 9.23
C TYR A 215 -12.50 9.19 9.21
N PHE A 216 -12.01 9.56 8.03
CA PHE A 216 -11.02 10.65 7.88
C PHE A 216 -11.59 11.89 7.17
N LYS A 217 -12.85 11.83 6.69
CA LYS A 217 -13.47 12.88 5.86
C LYS A 217 -12.61 13.25 4.64
N GLY A 218 -11.90 12.25 4.12
CA GLY A 218 -11.12 12.31 2.89
C GLY A 218 -11.99 12.06 1.66
N SER A 219 -11.35 12.05 0.49
CA SER A 219 -11.99 11.58 -0.74
C SER A 219 -10.97 11.33 -1.85
N PHE A 220 -11.29 10.43 -2.77
CA PHE A 220 -10.53 10.26 -4.01
C PHE A 220 -10.57 11.51 -4.89
N GLU A 221 -11.63 12.31 -4.79
CA GLU A 221 -11.79 13.59 -5.47
C GLU A 221 -10.79 14.63 -4.97
N ASN A 222 -10.44 14.63 -3.67
CA ASN A 222 -9.39 15.51 -3.13
C ASN A 222 -8.03 15.17 -3.75
N LEU A 223 -7.69 13.89 -3.85
CA LEU A 223 -6.46 13.41 -4.49
C LEU A 223 -6.40 13.86 -5.97
N GLU A 224 -7.50 13.67 -6.70
CA GLU A 224 -7.62 14.07 -8.10
C GLU A 224 -7.55 15.60 -8.28
N ALA A 225 -8.18 16.36 -7.39
CA ALA A 225 -8.13 17.82 -7.41
C ALA A 225 -6.70 18.34 -7.18
N ILE A 226 -5.97 17.79 -6.21
CA ILE A 226 -4.56 18.12 -5.94
C ILE A 226 -3.71 17.84 -7.19
N ARG A 227 -3.89 16.66 -7.81
CA ARG A 227 -3.19 16.32 -9.04
C ARG A 227 -3.47 17.31 -10.17
N LYS A 228 -4.73 17.64 -10.41
CA LYS A 228 -5.17 18.55 -11.49
C LYS A 228 -4.74 19.99 -11.25
N ALA A 229 -4.57 20.41 -10.00
CA ALA A 229 -4.10 21.74 -9.64
C ALA A 229 -2.62 21.99 -9.98
N GLY A 230 -1.88 20.99 -10.47
CA GLY A 230 -0.53 21.16 -11.00
C GLY A 230 0.59 20.95 -9.98
N VAL A 231 0.26 20.54 -8.75
CA VAL A 231 1.24 20.12 -7.72
C VAL A 231 2.18 19.09 -8.33
N LYS A 232 3.49 19.27 -8.13
CA LYS A 232 4.63 18.51 -8.64
C LYS A 232 5.10 17.39 -7.69
N CYS A 233 4.86 17.51 -6.39
CA CYS A 233 5.08 16.41 -5.44
C CYS A 233 4.35 15.11 -5.90
N PRO A 234 4.99 13.94 -5.75
CA PRO A 234 4.31 12.67 -5.88
C PRO A 234 3.22 12.48 -4.81
N LEU A 235 2.15 11.77 -5.15
CA LEU A 235 0.96 11.62 -4.30
C LEU A 235 0.76 10.18 -3.84
N LEU A 236 0.78 9.97 -2.53
CA LEU A 236 0.35 8.74 -1.86
C LEU A 236 -1.17 8.78 -1.64
N CYS A 237 -1.87 7.77 -2.16
CA CYS A 237 -3.24 7.46 -1.76
C CYS A 237 -3.22 6.74 -0.42
N LYS A 238 -3.51 7.47 0.67
CA LYS A 238 -3.58 6.92 2.03
C LYS A 238 -5.00 6.42 2.27
N GLU A 239 -5.17 5.12 2.05
CA GLU A 239 -6.44 4.40 2.07
C GLU A 239 -6.26 3.03 2.73
N PHE A 240 -7.35 2.45 3.24
CA PHE A 240 -7.38 1.05 3.67
C PHE A 240 -7.55 0.15 2.44
N ILE A 241 -6.44 -0.26 1.82
CA ILE A 241 -6.49 -1.14 0.66
C ILE A 241 -6.74 -2.58 1.10
N VAL A 242 -7.86 -3.14 0.64
CA VAL A 242 -8.28 -4.53 0.86
C VAL A 242 -8.47 -5.29 -0.47
N ASP A 243 -8.63 -4.58 -1.59
CA ASP A 243 -8.82 -5.19 -2.92
C ASP A 243 -7.93 -4.52 -3.96
N ALA A 244 -7.40 -5.32 -4.89
CA ALA A 244 -6.58 -4.85 -6.00
C ALA A 244 -7.28 -3.79 -6.87
N TRP A 245 -8.61 -3.80 -6.98
CA TRP A 245 -9.39 -2.77 -7.67
C TRP A 245 -9.06 -1.37 -7.16
N GLN A 246 -8.82 -1.20 -5.86
CA GLN A 246 -8.47 0.10 -5.27
C GLN A 246 -7.15 0.64 -5.82
N LEU A 247 -6.20 -0.22 -6.20
CA LEU A 247 -4.92 0.20 -6.82
C LEU A 247 -5.17 0.85 -8.19
N TYR A 248 -6.01 0.23 -9.02
CA TYR A 248 -6.41 0.79 -10.30
C TYR A 248 -7.19 2.10 -10.09
N TYR A 249 -8.10 2.12 -9.12
CA TYR A 249 -8.90 3.31 -8.84
C TYR A 249 -8.03 4.48 -8.37
N ALA A 250 -7.15 4.27 -7.39
CA ALA A 250 -6.17 5.25 -6.93
C ALA A 250 -5.32 5.78 -8.09
N ARG A 251 -4.86 4.90 -8.97
CA ARG A 251 -4.09 5.29 -10.15
C ARG A 251 -4.88 6.17 -11.10
N THR A 252 -6.15 5.85 -11.37
CA THR A 252 -7.03 6.71 -12.22
C THR A 252 -7.26 8.09 -11.62
N LYS A 253 -7.11 8.22 -10.30
CA LYS A 253 -7.22 9.48 -9.56
C LYS A 253 -5.91 10.24 -9.44
N GLY A 254 -4.83 9.70 -10.01
CA GLY A 254 -3.53 10.36 -10.11
C GLY A 254 -2.56 10.00 -8.99
N ALA A 255 -2.81 8.94 -8.22
CA ALA A 255 -1.84 8.41 -7.27
C ALA A 255 -0.53 7.99 -7.97
N ASP A 256 0.57 8.17 -7.25
CA ASP A 256 1.91 7.66 -7.56
C ASP A 256 2.35 6.59 -6.56
N ALA A 257 1.77 6.60 -5.36
CA ALA A 257 1.98 5.58 -4.34
C ALA A 257 0.68 5.18 -3.67
N VAL A 258 0.69 4.02 -3.01
CA VAL A 258 -0.43 3.45 -2.26
C VAL A 258 0.05 2.87 -0.93
N LEU A 259 -0.84 2.84 0.05
CA LEU A 259 -0.59 2.23 1.35
C LEU A 259 -1.05 0.76 1.37
N LEU A 260 -0.17 -0.15 1.79
CA LEU A 260 -0.52 -1.54 2.09
C LEU A 260 -0.25 -1.79 3.58
N ILE A 261 -1.23 -2.29 4.33
CA ILE A 261 -1.11 -2.45 5.79
C ILE A 261 -0.89 -3.92 6.13
N ALA A 262 0.28 -4.26 6.68
CA ALA A 262 0.64 -5.64 7.02
C ALA A 262 -0.24 -6.26 8.12
N ALA A 263 -0.77 -5.40 9.00
CA ALA A 263 -1.76 -5.78 10.02
C ALA A 263 -3.11 -6.23 9.42
N VAL A 264 -3.38 -5.95 8.14
CA VAL A 264 -4.65 -6.25 7.45
C VAL A 264 -4.46 -7.27 6.33
N LEU A 265 -3.35 -7.19 5.60
CA LEU A 265 -3.11 -7.95 4.38
C LEU A 265 -2.24 -9.18 4.63
N PRO A 266 -2.69 -10.39 4.23
CA PRO A 266 -1.85 -11.57 4.15
C PRO A 266 -0.66 -11.40 3.20
N ASP A 267 0.41 -12.18 3.41
CA ASP A 267 1.63 -12.06 2.60
C ASP A 267 1.38 -12.29 1.10
N LEU A 268 0.43 -13.16 0.75
CA LEU A 268 0.06 -13.43 -0.63
C LEU A 268 -0.59 -12.21 -1.29
N ASP A 269 -1.44 -11.50 -0.55
CA ASP A 269 -2.10 -10.28 -1.02
C ASP A 269 -1.07 -9.17 -1.21
N ILE A 270 -0.16 -8.96 -0.24
CA ILE A 270 0.93 -7.98 -0.36
C ILE A 270 1.78 -8.29 -1.59
N LYS A 271 2.21 -9.55 -1.78
CA LYS A 271 2.97 -9.99 -2.96
C LYS A 271 2.23 -9.71 -4.26
N TYR A 272 0.94 -10.00 -4.30
CA TYR A 272 0.11 -9.79 -5.49
C TYR A 272 -0.09 -8.30 -5.78
N MET A 273 -0.39 -7.50 -4.76
CA MET A 273 -0.58 -6.06 -4.87
C MET A 273 0.70 -5.33 -5.27
N ILE A 274 1.87 -5.73 -4.77
CA ILE A 274 3.17 -5.18 -5.22
C ILE A 274 3.39 -5.41 -6.73
N LYS A 275 3.05 -6.59 -7.24
CA LYS A 275 3.14 -6.87 -8.68
C LYS A 275 2.22 -5.95 -9.48
N ILE A 276 1.01 -5.70 -8.99
CA ILE A 276 0.08 -4.77 -9.64
C ILE A 276 0.61 -3.33 -9.56
N CYS A 277 1.13 -2.91 -8.41
CA CYS A 277 1.75 -1.60 -8.26
C CYS A 277 2.85 -1.38 -9.30
N LYS A 278 3.73 -2.37 -9.49
CA LYS A 278 4.77 -2.33 -10.54
C LYS A 278 4.18 -2.19 -11.96
N ILE A 279 3.12 -2.92 -12.29
CA ILE A 279 2.43 -2.80 -13.59
C ILE A 279 1.83 -1.39 -13.78
N LEU A 280 1.30 -0.80 -12.70
CA LEU A 280 0.66 0.52 -12.72
C LEU A 280 1.63 1.69 -12.58
N GLY A 281 2.92 1.42 -12.32
CA GLY A 281 3.94 2.41 -11.96
C GLY A 281 3.79 3.00 -10.56
N LEU A 282 2.99 2.38 -9.68
CA LEU A 282 2.80 2.81 -8.31
C LEU A 282 3.93 2.32 -7.40
N THR A 283 4.35 3.15 -6.45
CA THR A 283 5.12 2.72 -5.29
C THR A 283 4.19 2.16 -4.20
N ALA A 284 4.56 1.03 -3.59
CA ALA A 284 3.84 0.50 -2.43
C ALA A 284 4.59 0.91 -1.13
N LEU A 285 3.94 1.73 -0.30
CA LEU A 285 4.37 1.95 1.09
C LEU A 285 3.73 0.84 1.93
N VAL A 286 4.55 -0.08 2.45
CA VAL A 286 4.04 -1.17 3.30
C VAL A 286 4.18 -0.79 4.78
N GLU A 287 3.06 -0.59 5.45
CA GLU A 287 2.97 -0.15 6.85
C GLU A 287 3.01 -1.36 7.80
N VAL A 288 3.85 -1.27 8.83
CA VAL A 288 4.05 -2.28 9.88
C VAL A 288 4.02 -1.62 11.27
N HIS A 289 3.63 -2.39 12.28
CA HIS A 289 3.45 -1.93 13.66
C HIS A 289 4.31 -2.69 14.67
N ASP A 290 4.61 -3.96 14.41
CA ASP A 290 5.34 -4.83 15.33
C ASP A 290 6.43 -5.66 14.63
N GLU A 291 7.23 -6.38 15.42
CA GLU A 291 8.32 -7.22 14.92
C GLU A 291 7.84 -8.29 13.93
N ARG A 292 6.66 -8.87 14.16
CA ARG A 292 6.14 -9.98 13.38
C ARG A 292 5.69 -9.51 12.01
N GLU A 293 5.00 -8.39 11.96
CA GLU A 293 4.64 -7.70 10.71
C GLU A 293 5.88 -7.31 9.93
N PHE A 294 6.89 -6.76 10.62
CA PHE A 294 8.17 -6.39 10.01
C PHE A 294 8.87 -7.59 9.37
N ASP A 295 8.98 -8.71 10.10
CA ASP A 295 9.63 -9.94 9.61
C ASP A 295 8.90 -10.54 8.40
N ARG A 296 7.56 -10.51 8.42
CA ARG A 296 6.74 -10.94 7.27
C ARG A 296 7.02 -10.08 6.04
N VAL A 297 7.03 -8.76 6.20
CA VAL A 297 7.27 -7.83 5.08
C VAL A 297 8.70 -7.97 4.55
N LEU A 298 9.71 -8.13 5.41
CA LEU A 298 11.09 -8.37 4.98
C LEU A 298 11.28 -9.66 4.19
N ALA A 299 10.45 -10.68 4.43
CA ALA A 299 10.47 -11.93 3.68
C ALA A 299 9.87 -11.81 2.27
N ILE A 300 9.26 -10.68 1.92
CA ILE A 300 8.67 -10.42 0.62
C ILE A 300 9.69 -9.75 -0.31
N GLU A 301 9.88 -10.34 -1.50
CA GLU A 301 10.75 -9.76 -2.52
C GLU A 301 10.11 -8.53 -3.18
N GLY A 302 10.96 -7.55 -3.51
CA GLY A 302 10.54 -6.34 -4.24
C GLY A 302 9.87 -5.27 -3.39
N ILE A 303 10.00 -5.36 -2.07
CA ILE A 303 9.72 -4.24 -1.14
C ILE A 303 10.83 -3.21 -1.26
N GLU A 304 10.44 -1.95 -1.43
CA GLU A 304 11.38 -0.82 -1.59
C GLU A 304 11.12 0.30 -0.55
N LEU A 305 9.93 0.32 0.06
CA LEU A 305 9.48 1.35 0.99
C LEU A 305 8.64 0.72 2.11
N ILE A 306 9.10 0.85 3.36
CA ILE A 306 8.40 0.34 4.55
C ILE A 306 8.14 1.50 5.51
N GLY A 307 6.91 1.59 6.01
CA GLY A 307 6.49 2.55 7.02
C GLY A 307 6.36 1.91 8.39
N ILE A 308 7.03 2.45 9.41
CA ILE A 308 6.84 2.05 10.80
C ILE A 308 5.84 3.00 11.43
N ASN A 309 4.66 2.50 11.77
CA ASN A 309 3.63 3.28 12.43
C ASN A 309 3.80 3.18 13.94
N ASN A 310 4.30 4.26 14.55
CA ASN A 310 4.54 4.36 15.98
C ASN A 310 3.25 4.50 16.81
N ARG A 311 2.07 4.42 16.18
CA ARG A 311 0.77 4.43 16.85
C ARG A 311 0.25 3.02 17.02
N ASN A 312 -0.02 2.61 18.25
CA ASN A 312 -0.77 1.40 18.51
C ASN A 312 -2.23 1.61 18.05
N LEU A 313 -2.75 0.76 17.17
CA LEU A 313 -4.10 0.91 16.60
C LEU A 313 -5.22 0.40 17.52
N GLU A 314 -4.89 -0.27 18.63
CA GLU A 314 -5.82 -0.69 19.68
C GLU A 314 -5.90 0.36 20.79
N THR A 315 -4.77 0.92 21.25
CA THR A 315 -4.72 1.89 22.37
C THR A 315 -4.59 3.36 21.95
N PHE A 316 -4.23 3.62 20.69
CA PHE A 316 -3.84 4.92 20.14
C PHE A 316 -2.60 5.58 20.77
N GLU A 317 -1.92 4.88 21.67
CA GLU A 317 -0.66 5.33 22.27
C GLU A 317 0.42 5.49 21.20
N LEU A 318 1.29 6.47 21.41
CA LEU A 318 2.38 6.81 20.51
C LEU A 318 3.70 6.49 21.19
N ASP A 319 4.54 5.70 20.52
CA ASP A 319 5.88 5.35 20.99
C ASP A 319 6.87 5.29 19.82
N ILE A 320 7.64 6.37 19.65
CA ILE A 320 8.66 6.45 18.59
C ILE A 320 9.85 5.51 18.83
N SER A 321 9.99 4.93 20.03
CA SER A 321 11.05 3.95 20.32
C SER A 321 10.86 2.64 19.56
N ILE A 322 9.62 2.35 19.12
CA ILE A 322 9.31 1.21 18.24
C ILE A 322 10.15 1.27 16.96
N THR A 323 10.26 2.45 16.35
CA THR A 323 11.09 2.67 15.15
C THR A 323 12.53 2.21 15.38
N LYS A 324 13.13 2.61 16.49
CA LYS A 324 14.50 2.25 16.82
C LYS A 324 14.64 0.75 17.07
N LYS A 325 13.74 0.17 17.88
CA LYS A 325 13.71 -1.25 18.21
C LYS A 325 13.61 -2.14 16.96
N LEU A 326 12.78 -1.75 15.99
CA LEU A 326 12.59 -2.52 14.76
C LEU A 326 13.77 -2.42 13.79
N LEU A 327 14.51 -1.31 13.82
CA LEU A 327 15.68 -1.09 12.96
C LEU A 327 16.99 -1.58 13.55
N GLU A 328 17.00 -2.03 14.80
CA GLU A 328 18.17 -2.63 15.44
C GLU A 328 18.48 -4.04 14.91
N GLY A 329 19.74 -4.45 15.04
CA GLY A 329 20.21 -5.81 14.73
C GLY A 329 20.12 -6.18 13.24
N GLU A 330 19.67 -7.42 12.99
CA GLU A 330 19.67 -8.03 11.65
C GLU A 330 18.68 -7.35 10.70
N ARG A 331 17.54 -6.87 11.21
CA ARG A 331 16.53 -6.17 10.39
C ARG A 331 17.13 -4.93 9.74
N GLY A 332 17.78 -4.08 10.52
CA GLY A 332 18.45 -2.89 10.00
C GLY A 332 19.57 -3.21 9.00
N LYS A 333 20.27 -4.34 9.18
CA LYS A 333 21.29 -4.81 8.22
C LYS A 333 20.65 -5.19 6.89
N ILE A 334 19.58 -6.00 6.90
CA ILE A 334 18.83 -6.39 5.69
C ILE A 334 18.30 -5.16 4.96
N ILE A 335 17.74 -4.18 5.69
CA ILE A 335 17.24 -2.93 5.13
C ILE A 335 18.34 -2.18 4.37
N ARG A 336 19.55 -2.08 4.94
CA ARG A 336 20.69 -1.42 4.29
C ARG A 336 21.20 -2.18 3.08
N GLU A 337 21.30 -3.51 3.17
CA GLU A 337 21.77 -4.36 2.06
C GLU A 337 20.83 -4.34 0.85
N ARG A 338 19.52 -4.22 1.10
CA ARG A 338 18.49 -4.14 0.06
C ARG A 338 18.13 -2.71 -0.34
N ASP A 339 18.75 -1.72 0.29
CA ASP A 339 18.51 -0.29 0.11
C ASP A 339 17.01 0.08 0.18
N ILE A 340 16.30 -0.51 1.15
CA ILE A 340 14.90 -0.22 1.44
C ILE A 340 14.81 1.12 2.19
N ILE A 341 13.93 2.00 1.74
CA ILE A 341 13.68 3.27 2.44
C ILE A 341 12.73 3.01 3.60
N MET A 342 13.18 3.40 4.80
CA MET A 342 12.36 3.38 6.00
C MET A 342 11.67 4.73 6.18
N VAL A 343 10.35 4.67 6.40
CA VAL A 343 9.50 5.81 6.72
C VAL A 343 9.09 5.74 8.19
N GLY A 344 9.39 6.77 8.97
CA GLY A 344 8.85 6.93 10.32
C GLY A 344 7.47 7.56 10.27
N GLU A 345 6.45 6.93 10.84
CA GLU A 345 5.08 7.43 10.83
C GLU A 345 4.54 7.61 12.25
N SER A 346 3.68 8.62 12.43
CA SER A 346 3.06 8.99 13.71
C SER A 346 4.05 9.42 14.80
N GLY A 347 3.61 10.30 15.71
CA GLY A 347 4.39 10.65 16.90
C GLY A 347 5.55 11.63 16.70
N LEU A 348 5.69 12.23 15.50
CA LEU A 348 6.76 13.18 15.18
C LEU A 348 6.23 14.62 15.25
N PHE A 349 6.62 15.36 16.29
CA PHE A 349 6.14 16.71 16.57
C PHE A 349 7.25 17.75 16.60
N THR A 350 8.48 17.36 16.95
CA THR A 350 9.61 18.28 17.13
C THR A 350 10.84 17.88 16.31
N PRO A 351 11.83 18.78 16.16
CA PRO A 351 13.10 18.45 15.52
C PRO A 351 13.86 17.31 16.22
N GLU A 352 13.73 17.20 17.54
CA GLU A 352 14.34 16.12 18.33
C GLU A 352 13.73 14.76 17.99
N ASP A 353 12.42 14.70 17.75
CA ASP A 353 11.76 13.47 17.31
C ASP A 353 12.30 13.03 15.93
N ILE A 354 12.53 13.99 15.02
CA ILE A 354 13.10 13.72 13.69
C ILE A 354 14.53 13.22 13.82
N ALA A 355 15.36 13.89 14.63
CA ALA A 355 16.73 13.48 14.88
C ALA A 355 16.77 12.05 15.44
N TYR A 356 15.89 11.74 16.39
CA TYR A 356 15.80 10.41 17.02
C TYR A 356 15.54 9.29 15.99
N VAL A 357 14.55 9.47 15.10
CA VAL A 357 14.26 8.45 14.08
C VAL A 357 15.31 8.43 12.97
N GLN A 358 15.88 9.58 12.62
CA GLN A 358 16.98 9.67 11.66
C GLN A 358 18.21 8.88 12.13
N GLU A 359 18.58 9.00 13.41
CA GLU A 359 19.67 8.24 14.02
C GLU A 359 19.42 6.73 13.98
N ALA A 360 18.15 6.30 14.04
CA ALA A 360 17.77 4.90 13.87
C ALA A 360 17.91 4.39 12.41
N GLY A 361 18.15 5.28 11.44
CA GLY A 361 18.29 4.95 10.02
C GLY A 361 17.07 5.26 9.16
N VAL A 362 16.07 5.98 9.69
CA VAL A 362 14.93 6.45 8.92
C VAL A 362 15.36 7.52 7.92
N ARG A 363 14.94 7.37 6.65
CA ARG A 363 15.29 8.28 5.55
C ARG A 363 14.10 9.10 5.04
N ALA A 364 12.89 8.80 5.49
CA ALA A 364 11.69 9.56 5.19
C ALA A 364 10.74 9.57 6.39
N ILE A 365 9.87 10.57 6.49
CA ILE A 365 8.88 10.65 7.56
C ILE A 365 7.52 11.00 7.00
N LEU A 366 6.45 10.44 7.58
CA LEU A 366 5.06 10.79 7.24
C LEU A 366 4.43 11.55 8.39
N VAL A 367 4.10 12.81 8.14
CA VAL A 367 3.64 13.73 9.17
C VAL A 367 2.40 14.49 8.72
N GLY A 368 1.38 14.52 9.58
CA GLY A 368 0.13 15.23 9.34
C GLY A 368 -0.32 16.08 10.52
N GLU A 369 -0.47 15.47 11.69
CA GLU A 369 -1.12 16.13 12.84
C GLU A 369 -0.39 17.39 13.32
N SER A 370 0.95 17.38 13.37
CA SER A 370 1.74 18.53 13.84
C SER A 370 1.69 19.72 12.87
N ILE A 371 1.62 19.46 11.56
CA ILE A 371 1.67 20.49 10.52
C ILE A 371 0.30 21.00 10.10
N VAL A 372 -0.75 20.16 10.10
CA VAL A 372 -2.08 20.54 9.59
C VAL A 372 -2.83 21.53 10.50
N LYS A 373 -2.52 21.51 11.80
CA LYS A 373 -3.10 22.41 12.81
C LYS A 373 -2.56 23.85 12.71
N GLN A 374 -1.46 24.05 11.99
CA GLN A 374 -0.87 25.37 11.83
C GLN A 374 -1.68 26.21 10.83
N SER A 375 -1.84 27.50 11.12
CA SER A 375 -2.51 28.44 10.22
C SER A 375 -1.79 28.51 8.86
N ASP A 376 -0.45 28.53 8.91
CA ASP A 376 0.46 28.43 7.78
C ASP A 376 1.16 27.05 7.80
N PRO A 377 0.70 26.08 6.98
CA PRO A 377 1.28 24.74 6.95
C PRO A 377 2.77 24.73 6.57
N GLY A 378 3.23 25.71 5.77
CA GLY A 378 4.65 25.84 5.40
C GLY A 378 5.53 26.15 6.60
N LYS A 379 5.12 27.09 7.46
CA LYS A 379 5.81 27.36 8.74
C LYS A 379 5.78 26.15 9.67
N GLY A 380 4.70 25.35 9.63
CA GLY A 380 4.62 24.09 10.36
C GLY A 380 5.75 23.13 9.99
N ILE A 381 6.11 23.06 8.71
CA ILE A 381 7.24 22.25 8.24
C ILE A 381 8.57 22.81 8.78
N SER A 382 8.80 24.12 8.67
CA SER A 382 10.05 24.71 9.18
C SER A 382 10.23 24.50 10.69
N ASN A 383 9.15 24.60 11.47
CA ASN A 383 9.17 24.34 12.91
C ASN A 383 9.47 22.87 13.22
N LEU A 384 8.86 21.95 12.46
CA LEU A 384 9.06 20.51 12.62
C LEU A 384 10.53 20.12 12.39
N PHE A 385 11.21 20.71 11.40
CA PHE A 385 12.61 20.44 11.10
C PHE A 385 13.61 21.36 11.82
N GLY A 386 13.13 22.41 12.49
CA GLY A 386 13.97 23.44 13.12
C GLY A 386 14.73 24.33 12.12
N LYS A 387 14.45 24.21 10.82
CA LYS A 387 15.05 25.00 9.73
C LYS A 387 14.16 24.96 8.47
N ASP A 388 14.41 25.88 7.55
CA ASP A 388 13.75 25.88 6.24
C ASP A 388 14.32 24.76 5.35
N ILE A 389 13.43 23.96 4.76
CA ILE A 389 13.76 22.86 3.85
C ILE A 389 13.14 23.03 2.45
N SER A 390 12.55 24.20 2.16
CA SER A 390 11.98 24.55 0.86
C SER A 390 12.99 24.40 -0.29
N ILE A 391 12.46 24.30 -1.52
CA ILE A 391 13.24 24.11 -2.77
C ILE A 391 13.45 25.44 -3.46
#